data_AF-A0A2A2WFU5-F1
#
_entry.id   AF-A0A2A2WFU5-F1
#
_cell.length_a   1.000
_cell.length_b   1.000
_cell.length_c   1.000
_cell.angle_alpha   90.00
_cell.angle_beta   90.00
_cell.angle_gamma   90.00
#
_symmetry.space_group_name_H-M   'P 1'
#
loop_
_entity.id
_entity.type
_entity.pdbx_description
1 polymer ?
#
loop_
_entity_poly.entity_id
_entity_poly.type
_entity_poly.pdbx_seq_one_letter_code
_entity_poly.pdbx_strand_id
1 'polypeptide(L)'
;MCETKYTFGSLTRISDLAETPFDVELLSRDAWATGDYVVGEVTQTSPNRKIELTTGRMIEVSIGDWIVGAFGFRAATLESVGNWQAIPYDGQMHAMTAAGLIGTVTSRSSFVGEPIHLLYRGHVKRGGEKVVMQDFVGPITPAKLQCPIVLLIGTSMSSGKTTSAKIIIRRLKKMGLRVAGAKFTGAGRYRDILSMSDAGADAVFDFVDTGLPSTICEEDVYQRAFDTLVGRIAQTHPDVLVAEAGASPIEPYNGQVAASGLSQGRRLTVLCASDPYSVIGVTKGFGFQPDLVTGVCTSTSAGVQVVRGLVNAYALNLTNPHTLEDLDRLLKDKLEI
;
A
#
# COMPACT_ATOMS: atom_id res chain seq x y z
N MET A 1 26.34 -29.77 -0.43
CA MET A 1 25.18 -29.12 0.22
C MET A 1 24.78 -27.98 -0.68
N CYS A 2 23.56 -28.00 -1.24
CA CYS A 2 23.04 -26.80 -1.91
C CYS A 2 22.87 -25.71 -0.86
N GLU A 3 23.50 -24.58 -1.07
CA GLU A 3 23.28 -23.37 -0.28
C GLU A 3 21.78 -23.02 -0.37
N THR A 4 21.09 -23.00 0.78
CA THR A 4 19.66 -22.71 0.83
C THR A 4 19.44 -21.30 0.28
N LYS A 5 18.80 -21.20 -0.88
CA LYS A 5 18.59 -19.93 -1.56
C LYS A 5 17.31 -19.27 -1.05
N TYR A 6 17.46 -18.16 -0.35
CA TYR A 6 16.35 -17.34 0.10
C TYR A 6 15.83 -16.43 -1.02
N THR A 7 14.51 -16.34 -1.12
CA THR A 7 13.79 -15.34 -1.91
C THR A 7 13.24 -14.28 -0.97
N PHE A 8 13.75 -13.05 -1.08
CA PHE A 8 13.36 -11.94 -0.22
C PHE A 8 12.16 -11.20 -0.82
N GLY A 9 10.99 -11.35 -0.19
CA GLY A 9 9.78 -10.60 -0.57
C GLY A 9 9.96 -9.10 -0.30
N SER A 10 9.26 -8.25 -1.04
CA SER A 10 9.42 -6.79 -0.98
C SER A 10 9.04 -6.15 0.37
N LEU A 11 8.40 -6.86 1.29
CA LEU A 11 8.27 -6.44 2.70
C LEU A 11 9.59 -6.45 3.48
N THR A 12 10.62 -7.13 2.96
CA THR A 12 11.97 -7.14 3.54
C THR A 12 12.85 -5.99 3.00
N ARG A 13 12.34 -5.13 2.10
CA ARG A 13 13.17 -4.13 1.39
C ARG A 13 13.80 -3.05 2.27
N ILE A 14 13.29 -2.86 3.49
CA ILE A 14 13.85 -1.92 4.47
C ILE A 14 14.98 -2.55 5.29
N SER A 15 15.13 -3.88 5.21
CA SER A 15 16.08 -4.65 5.99
C SER A 15 17.39 -4.89 5.25
N ASP A 16 18.40 -5.31 6.01
CA ASP A 16 19.71 -5.76 5.50
C ASP A 16 19.80 -7.29 5.33
N LEU A 17 18.65 -7.98 5.31
CA LEU A 17 18.61 -9.45 5.38
C LEU A 17 19.19 -10.14 4.13
N ALA A 18 19.26 -9.45 2.99
CA ALA A 18 19.87 -10.01 1.79
C ALA A 18 21.41 -9.88 1.81
N GLU A 19 21.93 -8.98 2.63
CA GLU A 19 23.35 -8.62 2.70
C GLU A 19 24.03 -9.17 3.95
N THR A 20 23.27 -9.33 5.05
CA THR A 20 23.80 -9.69 6.37
C THR A 20 23.26 -11.04 6.83
N PRO A 21 24.14 -11.98 7.26
CA PRO A 21 23.70 -13.29 7.73
C PRO A 21 22.70 -13.24 8.88
N PHE A 22 21.84 -14.25 8.92
CA PHE A 22 20.85 -14.49 9.95
C PHE A 22 20.64 -15.99 10.14
N ASP A 23 20.10 -16.37 11.30
CA ASP A 23 19.68 -17.73 11.59
C ASP A 23 18.17 -17.87 11.41
N VAL A 24 17.70 -19.10 11.21
CA VAL A 24 16.26 -19.42 11.15
C VAL A 24 15.95 -20.38 12.29
N GLU A 25 15.09 -19.96 13.22
CA GLU A 25 14.74 -20.75 14.40
C GLU A 25 13.23 -20.84 14.60
N LEU A 26 12.75 -22.02 14.99
CA LEU A 26 11.36 -22.20 15.38
C LEU A 26 11.11 -21.53 16.74
N LEU A 27 10.24 -20.53 16.75
CA LEU A 27 9.74 -19.93 17.99
C LEU A 27 8.38 -20.47 18.38
N SER A 28 8.10 -20.51 19.69
CA SER A 28 6.77 -20.76 20.22
C SER A 28 5.79 -19.68 19.75
N ARG A 29 4.52 -20.03 19.57
CA ARG A 29 3.49 -19.11 19.07
C ARG A 29 3.28 -17.88 19.95
N ASP A 30 3.50 -18.00 21.25
CA ASP A 30 3.38 -16.89 22.19
C ASP A 30 4.42 -15.78 21.94
N ALA A 31 5.49 -16.08 21.18
CA ALA A 31 6.51 -15.12 20.78
C ALA A 31 6.24 -14.46 19.42
N TRP A 32 5.24 -14.93 18.66
CA TRP A 32 4.95 -14.44 17.31
C TRP A 32 4.23 -13.09 17.37
N ALA A 33 4.56 -12.20 16.46
CA ALA A 33 3.94 -10.89 16.35
C ALA A 33 3.84 -10.40 14.89
N THR A 34 2.98 -9.40 14.68
CA THR A 34 2.96 -8.64 13.42
C THR A 34 4.31 -7.97 13.20
N GLY A 35 4.82 -8.02 11.96
CA GLY A 35 6.11 -7.42 11.60
C GLY A 35 7.31 -8.31 11.88
N ASP A 36 7.11 -9.51 12.43
CA ASP A 36 8.19 -10.50 12.53
C ASP A 36 8.61 -10.96 11.13
N TYR A 37 9.93 -10.96 10.87
CA TYR A 37 10.47 -11.58 9.67
C TYR A 37 10.53 -13.09 9.85
N VAL A 38 9.95 -13.82 8.90
CA VAL A 38 9.80 -15.27 8.95
C VAL A 38 10.16 -15.92 7.63
N VAL A 39 10.51 -17.20 7.72
CA VAL A 39 10.86 -18.03 6.56
C VAL A 39 9.78 -19.08 6.34
N GLY A 40 9.27 -19.13 5.11
CA GLY A 40 8.35 -20.16 4.64
C GLY A 40 8.91 -20.92 3.45
N GLU A 41 8.88 -22.25 3.50
CA GLU A 41 9.21 -23.10 2.36
C GLU A 41 7.98 -23.27 1.46
N VAL A 42 8.13 -23.04 0.15
CA VAL A 42 7.06 -23.26 -0.82
C VAL A 42 6.71 -24.74 -0.88
N THR A 43 5.48 -25.09 -0.50
CA THR A 43 4.97 -26.47 -0.55
C THR A 43 4.05 -26.72 -1.72
N GLN A 44 3.32 -25.68 -2.16
CA GLN A 44 2.46 -25.74 -3.35
C GLN A 44 2.47 -24.40 -4.06
N THR A 45 2.53 -24.45 -5.39
CA THR A 45 2.46 -23.27 -6.25
C THR A 45 1.13 -23.22 -6.99
N SER A 46 0.54 -22.04 -7.10
CA SER A 46 -0.58 -21.78 -7.98
C SER A 46 -0.10 -21.27 -9.36
N PRO A 47 -0.98 -21.09 -10.36
CA PRO A 47 -0.61 -20.40 -11.59
C PRO A 47 -0.01 -19.00 -11.35
N ASN A 48 -0.35 -18.36 -10.22
CA ASN A 48 0.20 -17.08 -9.79
C ASN A 48 1.34 -17.28 -8.78
N ARG A 49 2.39 -18.00 -9.19
CA ARG A 49 3.56 -18.37 -8.38
C ARG A 49 4.64 -17.27 -8.27
N LYS A 50 4.24 -15.99 -8.30
CA LYS A 50 5.21 -14.90 -8.34
C LYS A 50 5.35 -14.18 -7.00
N ILE A 51 6.59 -14.01 -6.58
CA ILE A 51 6.98 -13.15 -5.45
C ILE A 51 7.61 -11.87 -6.00
N GLU A 52 7.25 -10.74 -5.41
CA GLU A 52 7.81 -9.43 -5.66
C GLU A 52 9.07 -9.28 -4.82
N LEU A 53 10.23 -9.15 -5.46
CA LEU A 53 11.52 -8.96 -4.78
C LEU A 53 11.63 -7.57 -4.16
N THR A 54 12.64 -7.37 -3.31
CA THR A 54 13.03 -6.05 -2.76
C THR A 54 13.33 -5.00 -3.84
N THR A 55 13.66 -5.43 -5.06
CA THR A 55 13.85 -4.58 -6.25
C THR A 55 12.54 -4.21 -6.97
N GLY A 56 11.41 -4.79 -6.57
CA GLY A 56 10.11 -4.68 -7.25
C GLY A 56 9.94 -5.63 -8.43
N ARG A 57 10.98 -6.38 -8.82
CA ARG A 57 10.88 -7.41 -9.87
C ARG A 57 10.03 -8.58 -9.38
N MET A 58 9.14 -9.07 -10.24
CA MET A 58 8.40 -10.30 -9.98
C MET A 58 9.21 -11.50 -10.45
N ILE A 59 9.43 -12.49 -9.60
CA ILE A 59 10.07 -13.76 -9.96
C ILE A 59 9.14 -14.92 -9.67
N GLU A 60 9.25 -16.00 -10.45
CA GLU A 60 8.54 -17.24 -10.17
C GLU A 60 9.30 -18.06 -9.12
N VAL A 61 8.57 -18.61 -8.15
CA VAL A 61 9.08 -19.53 -7.14
C VAL A 61 8.64 -20.96 -7.44
N SER A 62 9.44 -21.92 -7.00
CA SER A 62 9.23 -23.37 -7.15
C SER A 62 9.08 -24.04 -5.79
N ILE A 63 8.50 -25.24 -5.77
CA ILE A 63 8.42 -26.06 -4.56
C ILE A 63 9.82 -26.30 -4.00
N GLY A 64 9.98 -26.12 -2.69
CA GLY A 64 11.26 -26.19 -1.99
C GLY A 64 12.00 -24.85 -1.88
N ASP A 65 11.61 -23.80 -2.61
CA ASP A 65 12.19 -22.46 -2.43
C ASP A 65 11.79 -21.89 -1.07
N TRP A 66 12.72 -21.17 -0.43
CA TRP A 66 12.46 -20.53 0.87
C TRP A 66 12.21 -19.04 0.67
N ILE A 67 11.07 -18.55 1.13
CA ILE A 67 10.67 -17.15 1.04
C ILE A 67 10.83 -16.50 2.40
N VAL A 68 11.53 -15.36 2.42
CA VAL A 68 11.56 -14.46 3.58
C VAL A 68 10.49 -13.39 3.38
N GLY A 69 9.61 -13.27 4.35
CA GLY A 69 8.53 -12.29 4.37
C GLY A 69 8.23 -11.84 5.79
N ALA A 70 7.14 -11.08 5.96
CA ALA A 70 6.73 -10.59 7.27
C ALA A 70 5.31 -11.05 7.63
N PHE A 71 5.11 -11.41 8.89
CA PHE A 71 3.77 -11.67 9.41
C PHE A 71 2.92 -10.40 9.44
N GLY A 72 1.65 -10.52 9.07
CA GLY A 72 0.71 -9.40 9.21
C GLY A 72 -0.72 -9.75 8.91
N PHE A 73 -1.54 -8.72 8.74
CA PHE A 73 -2.98 -8.82 8.53
C PHE A 73 -3.37 -8.31 7.15
N ARG A 74 -4.40 -8.93 6.57
CA ARG A 74 -4.98 -8.53 5.30
C ARG A 74 -6.51 -8.63 5.38
N ALA A 75 -7.19 -7.57 4.98
CA ALA A 75 -8.65 -7.50 4.89
C ALA A 75 -9.06 -6.86 3.56
N ALA A 76 -8.73 -7.49 2.44
CA ALA A 76 -9.05 -6.96 1.11
C ALA A 76 -10.50 -7.30 0.70
N THR A 77 -11.34 -6.29 0.50
CA THR A 77 -12.78 -6.45 0.24
C THR A 77 -13.12 -7.13 -1.09
N LEU A 78 -12.22 -7.09 -2.07
CA LEU A 78 -12.41 -7.72 -3.39
C LEU A 78 -11.44 -8.87 -3.68
N GLU A 79 -10.48 -9.13 -2.78
CA GLU A 79 -9.42 -10.10 -3.01
C GLU A 79 -9.41 -11.20 -1.94
N SER A 80 -8.55 -11.10 -0.94
CA SER A 80 -8.37 -12.11 0.10
C SER A 80 -8.25 -11.49 1.48
N VAL A 81 -8.76 -12.21 2.48
CA VAL A 81 -8.69 -11.89 3.90
C VAL A 81 -7.88 -12.97 4.59
N GLY A 82 -7.03 -12.57 5.54
CA GLY A 82 -6.19 -13.49 6.27
C GLY A 82 -5.26 -12.79 7.25
N ASN A 83 -4.64 -13.58 8.13
CA ASN A 83 -3.69 -13.07 9.11
C ASN A 83 -2.78 -14.18 9.63
N TRP A 84 -1.67 -13.79 10.26
CA TRP A 84 -0.71 -14.72 10.85
C TRP A 84 -1.26 -15.48 12.07
N GLN A 85 -2.21 -14.92 12.82
CA GLN A 85 -2.81 -15.58 13.99
C GLN A 85 -3.62 -16.82 13.59
N ALA A 86 -4.17 -16.83 12.38
CA ALA A 86 -4.92 -17.95 11.80
C ALA A 86 -4.03 -19.08 11.25
N ILE A 87 -2.69 -18.98 11.38
CA ILE A 87 -1.80 -20.09 11.01
C ILE A 87 -2.15 -21.32 11.87
N PRO A 88 -2.44 -22.51 11.31
CA PRO A 88 -2.63 -23.77 12.06
C PRO A 88 -1.36 -24.31 12.72
N TYR A 89 -1.51 -25.15 13.75
CA TYR A 89 -0.40 -25.71 14.54
C TYR A 89 0.63 -26.51 13.73
N ASP A 90 0.24 -27.04 12.57
CA ASP A 90 1.12 -27.74 11.63
C ASP A 90 2.03 -26.80 10.82
N GLY A 91 1.87 -25.47 10.98
CA GLY A 91 2.72 -24.46 10.36
C GLY A 91 2.40 -24.17 8.90
N GLN A 92 1.32 -24.73 8.34
CA GLN A 92 0.88 -24.40 6.99
C GLN A 92 0.42 -22.94 6.94
N MET A 93 0.92 -22.17 5.99
CA MET A 93 0.63 -20.75 5.84
C MET A 93 0.64 -20.37 4.37
N HIS A 94 0.42 -19.09 4.07
CA HIS A 94 0.31 -18.58 2.72
C HIS A 94 1.10 -17.28 2.55
N ALA A 95 1.64 -17.06 1.36
CA ALA A 95 1.97 -15.71 0.90
C ALA A 95 0.65 -15.01 0.52
N MET A 96 0.06 -14.28 1.46
CA MET A 96 -1.22 -13.57 1.28
C MET A 96 -1.11 -12.41 0.28
N THR A 97 0.12 -11.93 0.04
CA THR A 97 0.45 -11.05 -1.08
C THR A 97 1.78 -11.48 -1.70
N ALA A 98 2.00 -11.08 -2.96
CA ALA A 98 3.28 -11.31 -3.62
C ALA A 98 4.46 -10.58 -2.95
N ALA A 99 4.23 -9.56 -2.10
CA ALA A 99 5.28 -8.87 -1.37
C ALA A 99 5.87 -9.68 -0.20
N GLY A 100 5.35 -10.88 0.08
CA GLY A 100 5.75 -11.67 1.23
C GLY A 100 5.01 -11.25 2.50
N LEU A 101 3.75 -10.80 2.39
CA LEU A 101 2.86 -10.72 3.56
C LEU A 101 2.40 -12.14 3.90
N ILE A 102 2.83 -12.67 5.03
CA ILE A 102 2.66 -14.08 5.40
C ILE A 102 1.58 -14.24 6.47
N GLY A 103 0.74 -15.25 6.30
CA GLY A 103 -0.35 -15.60 7.22
C GLY A 103 -1.24 -16.68 6.63
N THR A 104 -2.39 -16.95 7.23
CA THR A 104 -3.39 -17.85 6.66
C THR A 104 -4.52 -17.07 6.01
N VAL A 105 -4.80 -17.37 4.73
CA VAL A 105 -5.98 -16.86 4.04
C VAL A 105 -7.22 -17.57 4.61
N THR A 106 -8.12 -16.79 5.22
CA THR A 106 -9.36 -17.27 5.85
C THR A 106 -10.58 -17.07 4.97
N SER A 107 -10.52 -16.14 4.00
CA SER A 107 -11.55 -15.92 3.01
C SER A 107 -10.95 -15.40 1.70
N ARG A 108 -11.50 -15.81 0.57
CA ARG A 108 -10.99 -15.45 -0.76
C ARG A 108 -12.13 -15.27 -1.75
N SER A 109 -12.05 -14.19 -2.52
CA SER A 109 -12.90 -13.91 -3.68
C SER A 109 -12.66 -14.91 -4.81
N SER A 110 -13.72 -15.28 -5.53
CA SER A 110 -13.64 -16.15 -6.70
C SER A 110 -12.83 -15.54 -7.86
N PHE A 111 -12.61 -14.21 -7.84
CA PHE A 111 -11.84 -13.49 -8.85
C PHE A 111 -10.32 -13.52 -8.63
N VAL A 112 -9.84 -14.08 -7.52
CA VAL A 112 -8.41 -14.15 -7.20
C VAL A 112 -7.96 -15.61 -7.19
N GLY A 113 -6.83 -15.88 -7.84
CA GLY A 113 -6.22 -17.22 -7.86
C GLY A 113 -5.78 -17.69 -6.47
N GLU A 114 -5.43 -18.97 -6.39
CA GLU A 114 -4.92 -19.58 -5.16
C GLU A 114 -3.60 -18.90 -4.71
N PRO A 115 -3.41 -18.59 -3.42
CA PRO A 115 -2.14 -18.07 -2.92
C PRO A 115 -1.02 -19.12 -3.02
N ILE A 116 0.23 -18.69 -2.86
CA ILE A 116 1.36 -19.62 -2.70
C ILE A 116 1.27 -20.22 -1.30
N HIS A 117 1.30 -21.55 -1.21
CA HIS A 117 1.30 -22.29 0.05
C HIS A 117 2.72 -22.42 0.56
N LEU A 118 2.90 -22.17 1.85
CA LEU A 118 4.16 -22.18 2.54
C LEU A 118 4.08 -23.08 3.78
N LEU A 119 5.19 -23.71 4.13
CA LEU A 119 5.36 -24.33 5.44
C LEU A 119 6.33 -23.49 6.26
N TYR A 120 5.91 -23.10 7.45
CA TYR A 120 6.71 -22.33 8.39
C TYR A 120 8.01 -23.06 8.74
N ARG A 121 9.15 -22.38 8.56
CA ARG A 121 10.50 -22.88 8.86
C ARG A 121 11.16 -22.20 10.06
N GLY A 122 10.70 -21.01 10.43
CA GLY A 122 11.20 -20.30 11.60
C GLY A 122 11.11 -18.78 11.45
N HIS A 123 11.47 -18.09 12.53
CA HIS A 123 11.74 -16.66 12.53
C HIS A 123 13.18 -16.40 12.11
N VAL A 124 13.39 -15.26 11.47
CA VAL A 124 14.72 -14.69 11.25
C VAL A 124 15.26 -14.23 12.60
N LYS A 125 16.48 -14.64 12.94
CA LYS A 125 17.16 -14.27 14.18
C LYS A 125 18.57 -13.74 13.94
N ARG A 126 19.01 -12.85 14.83
CA ARG A 126 20.38 -12.35 14.90
C ARG A 126 20.77 -12.16 16.36
N GLY A 127 21.91 -12.73 16.77
CA GLY A 127 22.39 -12.59 18.15
C GLY A 127 21.45 -13.18 19.21
N GLY A 128 20.66 -14.20 18.86
CA GLY A 128 19.69 -14.83 19.77
C GLY A 128 18.33 -14.13 19.87
N GLU A 129 18.18 -12.95 19.28
CA GLU A 129 16.93 -12.19 19.22
C GLU A 129 16.23 -12.36 17.86
N LYS A 130 14.89 -12.25 17.85
CA LYS A 130 14.14 -12.21 16.59
C LYS A 130 14.35 -10.86 15.90
N VAL A 131 14.49 -10.89 14.58
CA VAL A 131 14.60 -9.68 13.75
C VAL A 131 13.21 -9.29 13.27
N VAL A 132 12.84 -8.03 13.47
CA VAL A 132 11.52 -7.51 13.11
C VAL A 132 11.63 -6.31 12.18
N MET A 133 10.55 -6.00 11.46
CA MET A 133 10.49 -4.83 10.58
C MET A 133 10.84 -3.52 11.29
N GLN A 134 10.46 -3.40 12.58
CA GLN A 134 10.69 -2.20 13.38
C GLN A 134 12.18 -1.91 13.65
N ASP A 135 13.05 -2.93 13.62
CA ASP A 135 14.49 -2.78 13.85
C ASP A 135 15.17 -1.91 12.79
N PHE A 136 14.55 -1.83 11.61
CA PHE A 136 15.08 -1.09 10.45
C PHE A 136 14.46 0.30 10.28
N VAL A 137 13.62 0.72 11.23
CA VAL A 137 13.04 2.06 11.23
C VAL A 137 13.99 2.99 11.99
N GLY A 138 14.86 3.66 11.23
CA GLY A 138 15.77 4.66 11.79
C GLY A 138 15.03 5.83 12.47
N PRO A 139 15.71 6.55 13.38
CA PRO A 139 15.14 7.68 14.09
C PRO A 139 14.72 8.78 13.11
N ILE A 140 13.56 9.38 13.33
CA ILE A 140 13.05 10.50 12.52
C ILE A 140 12.83 11.71 13.39
N THR A 141 13.29 12.84 12.88
CA THR A 141 12.95 14.14 13.46
C THR A 141 11.50 14.46 13.08
N PRO A 142 10.60 14.69 14.06
CA PRO A 142 9.24 15.10 13.75
C PRO A 142 9.25 16.34 12.88
N ALA A 143 8.59 16.27 11.73
CA ALA A 143 8.45 17.37 10.80
C ALA A 143 7.01 17.45 10.30
N LYS A 144 6.56 18.66 10.00
CA LYS A 144 5.26 18.89 9.36
C LYS A 144 5.45 19.06 7.87
N LEU A 145 4.53 18.51 7.08
CA LEU A 145 4.46 18.79 5.65
C LEU A 145 4.12 20.27 5.44
N GLN A 146 4.93 20.95 4.62
CA GLN A 146 4.73 22.36 4.25
C GLN A 146 4.22 22.53 2.81
N CYS A 147 4.06 21.42 2.07
CA CYS A 147 3.58 21.43 0.70
C CYS A 147 2.06 21.16 0.61
N PRO A 148 1.39 21.63 -0.44
CA PRO A 148 0.03 21.22 -0.73
C PRO A 148 -0.06 19.70 -1.00
N ILE A 149 -1.18 19.11 -0.62
CA ILE A 149 -1.44 17.67 -0.70
C ILE A 149 -2.61 17.39 -1.64
N VAL A 150 -2.38 16.53 -2.63
CA VAL A 150 -3.41 15.86 -3.43
C VAL A 150 -3.72 14.52 -2.78
N LEU A 151 -4.85 14.42 -2.10
CA LEU A 151 -5.32 13.22 -1.43
C LEU A 151 -6.16 12.37 -2.38
N LEU A 152 -5.72 11.15 -2.65
CA LEU A 152 -6.51 10.14 -3.35
C LEU A 152 -7.15 9.20 -2.33
N ILE A 153 -8.47 9.09 -2.39
CA ILE A 153 -9.27 8.08 -1.69
C ILE A 153 -10.02 7.23 -2.71
N GLY A 154 -10.58 6.10 -2.27
CA GLY A 154 -11.31 5.19 -3.14
C GLY A 154 -12.67 4.81 -2.60
N THR A 155 -13.41 3.99 -3.35
CA THR A 155 -14.62 3.29 -2.88
C THR A 155 -14.35 1.82 -2.56
N SER A 156 -13.32 1.26 -3.17
CA SER A 156 -12.85 -0.10 -2.92
C SER A 156 -11.36 -0.21 -3.28
N MET A 157 -10.76 -1.36 -3.00
CA MET A 157 -9.52 -1.75 -3.68
C MET A 157 -9.73 -1.74 -5.20
N SER A 158 -8.67 -1.47 -5.96
CA SER A 158 -8.71 -1.45 -7.44
C SER A 158 -9.69 -0.45 -8.07
N SER A 159 -10.16 0.56 -7.32
CA SER A 159 -11.06 1.62 -7.83
C SER A 159 -10.38 2.66 -8.73
N GLY A 160 -9.07 2.51 -9.01
CA GLY A 160 -8.30 3.39 -9.88
C GLY A 160 -7.40 4.41 -9.18
N LYS A 161 -7.21 4.32 -7.85
CA LYS A 161 -6.33 5.21 -7.06
C LYS A 161 -4.91 5.29 -7.64
N THR A 162 -4.22 4.15 -7.70
CA THR A 162 -2.84 4.10 -8.18
C THR A 162 -2.72 4.59 -9.64
N THR A 163 -3.66 4.23 -10.51
CA THR A 163 -3.70 4.75 -11.89
C THR A 163 -3.86 6.27 -11.94
N SER A 164 -4.76 6.82 -11.13
CA SER A 164 -5.01 8.26 -11.06
C SER A 164 -3.82 9.01 -10.46
N ALA A 165 -3.19 8.47 -9.42
CA ALA A 165 -1.98 9.01 -8.83
C ALA A 165 -0.87 9.13 -9.89
N LYS A 166 -0.64 8.09 -10.69
CA LYS A 166 0.35 8.10 -11.77
C LYS A 166 0.06 9.19 -12.82
N ILE A 167 -1.20 9.39 -13.17
CA ILE A 167 -1.58 10.42 -14.15
C ILE A 167 -1.34 11.81 -13.56
N ILE A 168 -1.79 12.05 -12.33
CA ILE A 168 -1.60 13.32 -11.62
C ILE A 168 -0.11 13.63 -11.45
N ILE A 169 0.70 12.67 -11.02
CA ILE A 169 2.16 12.82 -10.91
C ILE A 169 2.75 13.25 -12.26
N ARG A 170 2.41 12.57 -13.36
CA ARG A 170 2.90 12.97 -14.70
C ARG A 170 2.51 14.39 -15.08
N ARG A 171 1.31 14.85 -14.72
CA ARG A 171 0.87 16.23 -14.99
C ARG A 171 1.66 17.22 -14.16
N LEU A 172 1.80 16.98 -12.86
CA LEU A 172 2.56 17.83 -11.94
C LEU A 172 4.05 17.92 -12.35
N LYS A 173 4.65 16.80 -12.77
CA LYS A 173 6.02 16.80 -13.32
C LYS A 173 6.15 17.60 -14.60
N LYS A 174 5.16 17.57 -15.49
CA LYS A 174 5.12 18.45 -16.68
C LYS A 174 5.00 19.94 -16.33
N MET A 175 4.47 20.25 -15.15
CA MET A 175 4.43 21.61 -14.59
C MET A 175 5.74 22.03 -13.91
N GLY A 176 6.77 21.17 -13.91
CA GLY A 176 8.08 21.48 -13.34
C GLY A 176 8.19 21.29 -11.82
N LEU A 177 7.18 20.70 -11.18
CA LEU A 177 7.16 20.51 -9.73
C LEU A 177 8.02 19.32 -9.27
N ARG A 178 8.53 19.40 -8.05
CA ARG A 178 9.06 18.29 -7.25
C ARG A 178 7.91 17.56 -6.56
N VAL A 179 7.70 16.30 -6.91
CA VAL A 179 6.55 15.51 -6.49
C VAL A 179 7.01 14.37 -5.58
N ALA A 180 6.49 14.31 -4.36
CA ALA A 180 6.54 13.09 -3.56
C ALA A 180 5.26 12.28 -3.81
N GLY A 181 5.39 10.97 -4.04
CA GLY A 181 4.27 10.04 -4.08
C GLY A 181 4.26 9.17 -2.84
N ALA A 182 3.11 9.00 -2.17
CA ALA A 182 3.08 8.15 -0.99
C ALA A 182 1.80 7.33 -0.88
N LYS A 183 1.92 6.12 -0.32
CA LYS A 183 0.79 5.27 0.06
C LYS A 183 0.72 5.15 1.58
N PHE A 184 -0.29 5.76 2.17
CA PHE A 184 -0.43 5.83 3.63
C PHE A 184 -1.09 4.60 4.24
N THR A 185 -1.86 3.82 3.48
CA THR A 185 -2.67 2.72 4.03
C THR A 185 -2.75 1.51 3.12
N GLY A 186 -3.01 0.33 3.68
CA GLY A 186 -3.30 -0.90 2.95
C GLY A 186 -2.41 -2.05 3.39
N ALA A 187 -2.21 -3.02 2.49
CA ALA A 187 -1.20 -4.07 2.61
C ALA A 187 0.03 -3.72 1.76
N GLY A 188 1.23 -3.98 2.28
CA GLY A 188 2.48 -3.55 1.64
C GLY A 188 2.70 -4.23 0.30
N ARG A 189 2.99 -3.43 -0.73
CA ARG A 189 3.28 -3.85 -2.10
C ARG A 189 4.18 -2.80 -2.71
N TYR A 190 5.43 -3.16 -2.96
CA TYR A 190 6.42 -2.18 -3.42
C TYR A 190 6.09 -1.64 -4.81
N ARG A 191 5.45 -2.45 -5.66
CA ARG A 191 4.99 -2.02 -6.98
C ARG A 191 4.03 -0.82 -6.93
N ASP A 192 3.25 -0.65 -5.87
CA ASP A 192 2.29 0.46 -5.79
C ASP A 192 3.03 1.79 -5.79
N ILE A 193 4.06 1.94 -4.96
CA ILE A 193 4.88 3.14 -4.89
C ILE A 193 5.93 3.23 -6.00
N LEU A 194 6.48 2.11 -6.47
CA LEU A 194 7.35 2.11 -7.66
C LEU A 194 6.60 2.63 -8.89
N SER A 195 5.31 2.34 -9.01
CA SER A 195 4.51 2.85 -10.12
C SER A 195 4.36 4.38 -10.11
N MET A 196 4.42 5.01 -8.92
CA MET A 196 4.49 6.46 -8.75
C MET A 196 5.86 7.01 -9.15
N SER A 197 6.94 6.28 -8.83
CA SER A 197 8.30 6.61 -9.30
C SER A 197 8.40 6.51 -10.83
N ASP A 198 7.84 5.46 -11.45
CA ASP A 198 7.72 5.29 -12.90
C ASP A 198 6.86 6.39 -13.57
N ALA A 199 6.04 7.09 -12.79
CA ALA A 199 5.27 8.25 -13.25
C ALA A 199 6.06 9.56 -13.15
N GLY A 200 7.24 9.54 -12.54
CA GLY A 200 8.17 10.66 -12.42
C GLY A 200 8.24 11.30 -11.03
N ALA A 201 7.65 10.69 -9.99
CA ALA A 201 7.81 11.19 -8.62
C ALA A 201 9.29 11.17 -8.22
N ASP A 202 9.76 12.26 -7.60
CA ASP A 202 11.16 12.45 -7.20
C ASP A 202 11.50 11.62 -5.95
N ALA A 203 10.50 11.32 -5.12
CA ALA A 203 10.60 10.43 -3.97
C ALA A 203 9.30 9.66 -3.80
N VAL A 204 9.40 8.41 -3.32
CA VAL A 204 8.24 7.56 -3.06
C VAL A 204 8.33 6.87 -1.72
N PHE A 205 7.20 6.73 -1.03
CA PHE A 205 7.14 6.18 0.32
C PHE A 205 5.85 5.38 0.58
N ASP A 206 5.92 4.36 1.44
CA ASP A 206 4.73 3.77 2.07
C ASP A 206 4.98 3.42 3.54
N PHE A 207 3.94 2.94 4.22
CA PHE A 207 3.99 2.53 5.62
C PHE A 207 4.95 1.35 5.91
N VAL A 208 5.46 0.64 4.90
CA VAL A 208 6.53 -0.36 5.14
C VAL A 208 7.83 0.37 5.51
N ASP A 209 8.06 1.60 5.04
CA ASP A 209 9.23 2.42 5.42
C ASP A 209 9.19 2.85 6.91
N THR A 210 8.10 2.50 7.62
CA THR A 210 7.90 2.72 9.04
C THR A 210 7.70 1.42 9.81
N GLY A 211 8.08 0.28 9.23
CA GLY A 211 8.09 -1.01 9.91
C GLY A 211 6.75 -1.74 9.93
N LEU A 212 5.74 -1.29 9.16
CA LEU A 212 4.43 -1.95 9.11
C LEU A 212 4.27 -2.83 7.87
N PRO A 213 3.87 -4.12 8.01
CA PRO A 213 3.58 -4.98 6.85
C PRO A 213 2.22 -4.68 6.21
N SER A 214 1.29 -4.16 7.01
CA SER A 214 0.02 -3.57 6.60
C SER A 214 -0.43 -2.56 7.66
N THR A 215 -1.40 -1.72 7.32
CA THR A 215 -1.94 -0.71 8.25
C THR A 215 -3.15 -1.20 9.03
N ILE A 216 -3.33 -2.53 9.12
CA ILE A 216 -4.27 -3.15 10.06
C ILE A 216 -3.52 -3.34 11.37
N CYS A 217 -3.69 -2.39 12.27
CA CYS A 217 -3.09 -2.34 13.59
C CYS A 217 -3.87 -1.34 14.45
N GLU A 218 -3.57 -1.31 15.74
CA GLU A 218 -4.13 -0.32 16.67
C GLU A 218 -3.80 1.10 16.21
N GLU A 219 -4.74 2.02 16.45
CA GLU A 219 -4.66 3.41 15.97
C GLU A 219 -3.42 4.13 16.48
N ASP A 220 -2.99 3.88 17.72
CA ASP A 220 -1.79 4.50 18.30
C ASP A 220 -0.49 4.04 17.61
N VAL A 221 -0.42 2.75 17.23
CA VAL A 221 0.67 2.18 16.44
C VAL A 221 0.68 2.83 15.06
N TYR A 222 -0.48 2.93 14.42
CA TYR A 222 -0.60 3.57 13.12
C TYR A 222 -0.26 5.05 13.18
N GLN A 223 -0.65 5.80 14.22
CA GLN A 223 -0.35 7.22 14.34
C GLN A 223 1.15 7.48 14.45
N ARG A 224 1.89 6.65 15.21
CA ARG A 224 3.37 6.74 15.28
C ARG A 224 4.01 6.46 13.92
N ALA A 225 3.53 5.44 13.21
CA ALA A 225 3.96 5.14 11.86
C ALA A 225 3.63 6.27 10.88
N PHE A 226 2.44 6.87 10.97
CA PHE A 226 2.02 8.01 10.17
C PHE A 226 2.95 9.21 10.37
N ASP A 227 3.23 9.58 11.62
CA ASP A 227 4.11 10.72 11.94
C ASP A 227 5.55 10.47 11.42
N THR A 228 6.02 9.23 11.55
CA THR A 228 7.30 8.76 11.00
C THR A 228 7.35 8.93 9.48
N LEU A 229 6.30 8.48 8.78
CA LEU A 229 6.17 8.57 7.32
C LEU A 229 6.13 10.04 6.86
N VAL A 230 5.33 10.88 7.52
CA VAL A 230 5.24 12.32 7.28
C VAL A 230 6.60 12.99 7.45
N GLY A 231 7.34 12.65 8.51
CA GLY A 231 8.68 13.15 8.75
C GLY A 231 9.66 12.80 7.62
N ARG A 232 9.65 11.54 7.15
CA ARG A 232 10.47 11.10 5.99
C ARG A 232 10.13 11.88 4.72
N ILE A 233 8.84 12.05 4.42
CA ILE A 233 8.39 12.78 3.23
C ILE A 233 8.85 14.24 3.32
N ALA A 234 8.66 14.89 4.47
CA ALA A 234 9.02 16.29 4.66
C ALA A 234 10.52 16.58 4.42
N GLN A 235 11.42 15.65 4.76
CA GLN A 235 12.86 15.76 4.52
C GLN A 235 13.24 15.81 3.03
N THR A 236 12.36 15.36 2.13
CA THR A 236 12.60 15.44 0.68
C THR A 236 12.27 16.80 0.07
N HIS A 237 11.69 17.71 0.87
CA HIS A 237 11.26 19.04 0.46
C HIS A 237 10.49 19.03 -0.88
N PRO A 238 9.36 18.29 -0.98
CA PRO A 238 8.57 18.27 -2.20
C PRO A 238 7.79 19.59 -2.36
N ASP A 239 7.50 19.97 -3.61
CA ASP A 239 6.59 21.07 -3.91
C ASP A 239 5.12 20.61 -3.77
N VAL A 240 4.85 19.33 -3.96
CA VAL A 240 3.52 18.73 -3.81
C VAL A 240 3.62 17.26 -3.40
N LEU A 241 2.71 16.84 -2.52
CA LEU A 241 2.54 15.44 -2.14
C LEU A 241 1.30 14.86 -2.83
N VAL A 242 1.48 13.76 -3.56
CA VAL A 242 0.38 12.92 -4.07
C VAL A 242 0.23 11.72 -3.12
N ALA A 243 -0.76 11.81 -2.24
CA ALA A 243 -0.98 10.85 -1.16
C ALA A 243 -2.16 9.92 -1.48
N GLU A 244 -1.90 8.62 -1.60
CA GLU A 244 -2.93 7.59 -1.62
C GLU A 244 -3.29 7.16 -0.19
N ALA A 245 -4.53 7.42 0.22
CA ALA A 245 -5.15 6.86 1.41
C ALA A 245 -6.29 5.91 1.00
N GLY A 246 -6.62 4.98 1.88
CA GLY A 246 -7.38 3.76 1.60
C GLY A 246 -8.76 3.97 0.99
N ALA A 247 -9.40 2.85 0.67
CA ALA A 247 -10.64 2.85 -0.08
C ALA A 247 -11.90 3.13 0.76
N SER A 248 -11.81 3.13 2.08
CA SER A 248 -12.96 3.33 2.94
C SER A 248 -12.49 3.74 4.32
N PRO A 249 -13.21 4.64 5.01
CA PRO A 249 -12.92 4.99 6.39
C PRO A 249 -13.26 3.86 7.37
N ILE A 250 -14.10 2.90 6.96
CA ILE A 250 -14.58 1.78 7.78
C ILE A 250 -13.69 0.55 7.62
N GLU A 251 -12.92 0.47 6.53
CA GLU A 251 -11.93 -0.60 6.37
C GLU A 251 -10.87 -0.52 7.48
N PRO A 252 -10.37 -1.67 7.99
CA PRO A 252 -9.48 -1.71 9.16
C PRO A 252 -8.06 -1.19 8.89
N TYR A 253 -7.82 -0.55 7.74
CA TYR A 253 -6.52 -0.06 7.31
C TYR A 253 -6.18 1.35 7.81
N ASN A 254 -6.88 1.85 8.84
CA ASN A 254 -6.68 3.21 9.39
C ASN A 254 -6.89 4.34 8.34
N GLY A 255 -7.79 4.12 7.37
CA GLY A 255 -8.08 5.08 6.29
C GLY A 255 -8.55 6.45 6.81
N GLN A 256 -9.41 6.46 7.82
CA GLN A 256 -9.91 7.70 8.43
C GLN A 256 -8.81 8.49 9.14
N VAL A 257 -7.92 7.79 9.87
CA VAL A 257 -6.79 8.41 10.59
C VAL A 257 -5.83 9.04 9.57
N ALA A 258 -5.50 8.33 8.49
CA ALA A 258 -4.68 8.83 7.41
C ALA A 258 -5.25 10.11 6.78
N ALA A 259 -6.54 10.08 6.41
CA ALA A 259 -7.21 11.23 5.78
C ALA A 259 -7.27 12.44 6.74
N SER A 260 -7.51 12.19 8.02
CA SER A 260 -7.57 13.24 9.06
C SER A 260 -6.19 13.86 9.32
N GLY A 261 -5.14 13.03 9.39
CA GLY A 261 -3.77 13.48 9.59
C GLY A 261 -3.23 14.33 8.43
N LEU A 262 -3.73 14.13 7.21
CA LEU A 262 -3.37 14.92 6.02
C LEU A 262 -4.23 16.17 5.81
N SER A 263 -5.23 16.41 6.67
CA SER A 263 -6.27 17.44 6.44
C SER A 263 -5.71 18.88 6.33
N GLN A 264 -4.70 19.25 7.11
CA GLN A 264 -4.16 20.62 7.13
C GLN A 264 -3.51 21.03 5.79
N GLY A 265 -2.76 20.12 5.17
CA GLY A 265 -2.09 20.35 3.88
C GLY A 265 -2.95 20.01 2.66
N ARG A 266 -4.10 19.37 2.87
CA ARG A 266 -4.99 18.95 1.77
C ARG A 266 -5.50 20.15 0.98
N ARG A 267 -5.32 20.09 -0.33
CA ARG A 267 -5.80 21.10 -1.29
C ARG A 267 -6.71 20.54 -2.36
N LEU A 268 -6.51 19.26 -2.70
CA LEU A 268 -7.32 18.55 -3.68
C LEU A 268 -7.65 17.15 -3.16
N THR A 269 -8.93 16.79 -3.15
CA THR A 269 -9.40 15.43 -2.89
C THR A 269 -9.88 14.79 -4.18
N VAL A 270 -9.26 13.65 -4.53
CA VAL A 270 -9.62 12.82 -5.67
C VAL A 270 -10.24 11.52 -5.17
N LEU A 271 -11.53 11.33 -5.46
CA LEU A 271 -12.24 10.09 -5.17
C LEU A 271 -12.25 9.18 -6.40
N CYS A 272 -11.58 8.04 -6.28
CA CYS A 272 -11.56 7.00 -7.30
C CYS A 272 -12.67 5.98 -7.03
N ALA A 273 -13.71 5.96 -7.87
CA ALA A 273 -14.91 5.17 -7.68
C ALA A 273 -15.13 4.15 -8.80
N SER A 274 -15.61 2.97 -8.40
CA SER A 274 -15.97 1.90 -9.34
C SER A 274 -17.40 2.06 -9.87
N ASP A 275 -18.30 2.57 -9.03
CA ASP A 275 -19.72 2.78 -9.31
C ASP A 275 -20.14 4.23 -8.95
N PRO A 276 -20.95 4.93 -9.77
CA PRO A 276 -21.36 6.29 -9.46
C PRO A 276 -22.07 6.49 -8.11
N TYR A 277 -22.93 5.56 -7.67
CA TYR A 277 -23.66 5.69 -6.41
C TYR A 277 -22.77 5.44 -5.19
N SER A 278 -21.72 4.63 -5.34
CA SER A 278 -20.74 4.41 -4.27
C SER A 278 -20.03 5.70 -3.81
N VAL A 279 -19.98 6.73 -4.67
CA VAL A 279 -19.47 8.07 -4.33
C VAL A 279 -20.19 8.65 -3.10
N ILE A 280 -21.52 8.50 -3.02
CA ILE A 280 -22.32 9.01 -1.90
C ILE A 280 -21.89 8.35 -0.59
N GLY A 281 -21.67 7.03 -0.62
CA GLY A 281 -21.30 6.25 0.55
C GLY A 281 -19.95 6.68 1.13
N VAL A 282 -18.94 6.85 0.26
CA VAL A 282 -17.59 7.26 0.69
C VAL A 282 -17.58 8.69 1.19
N THR A 283 -18.23 9.61 0.48
CA THR A 283 -18.36 11.01 0.91
C THR A 283 -19.01 11.12 2.29
N LYS A 284 -20.09 10.35 2.54
CA LYS A 284 -20.71 10.29 3.87
C LYS A 284 -19.79 9.68 4.92
N GLY A 285 -19.10 8.58 4.57
CA GLY A 285 -18.22 7.88 5.49
C GLY A 285 -17.04 8.74 5.98
N PHE A 286 -16.40 9.47 5.07
CA PHE A 286 -15.25 10.32 5.42
C PHE A 286 -15.65 11.69 5.97
N GLY A 287 -16.90 12.11 5.75
CA GLY A 287 -17.41 13.41 6.20
C GLY A 287 -16.90 14.62 5.41
N PHE A 288 -16.32 14.42 4.22
CA PHE A 288 -15.92 15.50 3.31
C PHE A 288 -16.22 15.18 1.85
N GLN A 289 -16.46 16.23 1.05
CA GLN A 289 -16.72 16.12 -0.38
C GLN A 289 -15.41 16.00 -1.17
N PRO A 290 -15.36 15.19 -2.24
CA PRO A 290 -14.26 15.24 -3.19
C PRO A 290 -14.35 16.49 -4.06
N ASP A 291 -13.22 17.00 -4.52
CA ASP A 291 -13.19 18.01 -5.58
C ASP A 291 -13.26 17.35 -6.96
N LEU A 292 -12.69 16.14 -7.09
CA LEU A 292 -12.66 15.36 -8.33
C LEU A 292 -13.08 13.92 -8.07
N VAL A 293 -13.98 13.40 -8.90
CA VAL A 293 -14.32 11.98 -9.01
C VAL A 293 -13.74 11.43 -10.32
N THR A 294 -13.10 10.28 -10.22
CA THR A 294 -12.50 9.53 -11.34
C THR A 294 -12.65 8.02 -11.09
N GLY A 295 -12.10 7.18 -11.98
CA GLY A 295 -12.15 5.73 -11.89
C GLY A 295 -13.16 5.14 -12.88
N VAL A 296 -13.51 3.86 -12.68
CA VAL A 296 -14.36 3.12 -13.62
C VAL A 296 -15.72 3.81 -13.81
N CYS A 297 -16.26 4.46 -12.77
CA CYS A 297 -17.52 5.19 -12.83
C CYS A 297 -17.52 6.37 -13.83
N THR A 298 -16.34 6.86 -14.23
CA THR A 298 -16.20 7.96 -15.20
C THR A 298 -15.87 7.49 -16.62
N SER A 299 -15.83 6.18 -16.86
CA SER A 299 -15.40 5.61 -18.17
C SER A 299 -16.28 6.03 -19.35
N THR A 300 -17.55 6.38 -19.10
CA THR A 300 -18.51 6.81 -20.12
C THR A 300 -19.14 8.15 -19.79
N SER A 301 -19.65 8.86 -20.80
CA SER A 301 -20.38 10.12 -20.62
C SER A 301 -21.62 9.95 -19.72
N ALA A 302 -22.32 8.82 -19.82
CA ALA A 302 -23.45 8.49 -18.94
C ALA A 302 -23.00 8.35 -17.47
N GLY A 303 -21.91 7.64 -17.20
CA GLY A 303 -21.36 7.52 -15.84
C GLY A 303 -20.95 8.87 -15.25
N VAL A 304 -20.29 9.71 -16.05
CA VAL A 304 -19.95 11.09 -15.69
C VAL A 304 -21.19 11.92 -15.35
N GLN A 305 -22.26 11.81 -16.14
CA GLN A 305 -23.52 12.53 -15.89
C GLN A 305 -24.17 12.09 -14.57
N VAL A 306 -24.18 10.78 -14.27
CA VAL A 306 -24.71 10.29 -12.99
C VAL A 306 -23.91 10.84 -11.83
N VAL A 307 -22.58 10.77 -11.87
CA VAL A 307 -21.72 11.34 -10.81
C VAL A 307 -22.00 12.82 -10.57
N ARG A 308 -22.10 13.62 -11.63
CA ARG A 308 -22.43 15.07 -11.55
C ARG A 308 -23.81 15.35 -10.96
N GLY A 309 -24.76 14.42 -11.11
CA GLY A 309 -26.08 14.51 -10.48
C GLY A 309 -26.09 14.14 -9.00
N LEU A 310 -25.07 13.42 -8.51
CA LEU A 310 -24.99 12.92 -7.14
C LEU A 310 -24.15 13.80 -6.22
N VAL A 311 -23.08 14.40 -6.72
CA VAL A 311 -22.15 15.23 -5.94
C VAL A 311 -21.74 16.48 -6.70
N ASN A 312 -21.47 17.54 -5.95
CA ASN A 312 -20.93 18.78 -6.49
C ASN A 312 -19.39 18.70 -6.61
N ALA A 313 -18.92 17.90 -7.57
CA ALA A 313 -17.50 17.67 -7.83
C ALA A 313 -17.23 17.60 -9.33
N TYR A 314 -15.98 17.85 -9.74
CA TYR A 314 -15.53 17.49 -11.08
C TYR A 314 -15.67 15.97 -11.28
N ALA A 315 -16.00 15.55 -12.50
CA ALA A 315 -16.05 14.15 -12.88
C ALA A 315 -15.29 13.99 -14.20
N LEU A 316 -14.10 13.40 -14.13
CA LEU A 316 -13.17 13.29 -15.27
C LEU A 316 -12.67 11.85 -15.42
N ASN A 317 -12.67 11.36 -16.66
CA ASN A 317 -11.98 10.12 -17.00
C ASN A 317 -10.50 10.40 -17.25
N LEU A 318 -9.66 10.24 -16.23
CA LEU A 318 -8.24 10.59 -16.34
C LEU A 318 -7.45 9.75 -17.36
N THR A 319 -7.96 8.59 -17.80
CA THR A 319 -7.32 7.81 -18.87
C THR A 319 -7.67 8.33 -20.27
N ASN A 320 -8.65 9.23 -20.39
CA ASN A 320 -9.00 9.90 -21.63
C ASN A 320 -8.14 11.18 -21.79
N PRO A 321 -7.25 11.26 -22.81
CA PRO A 321 -6.37 12.41 -23.03
C PRO A 321 -7.10 13.76 -23.12
N HIS A 322 -8.33 13.78 -23.64
CA HIS A 322 -9.12 15.00 -23.79
C HIS A 322 -9.52 15.65 -22.46
N THR A 323 -9.47 14.91 -21.35
CA THR A 323 -9.80 15.45 -20.01
C THR A 323 -8.57 16.00 -19.27
N LEU A 324 -7.37 15.83 -19.82
CA LEU A 324 -6.14 16.18 -19.12
C LEU A 324 -5.91 17.70 -19.03
N GLU A 325 -6.45 18.48 -19.96
CA GLU A 325 -6.43 19.94 -19.86
C GLU A 325 -7.32 20.44 -18.72
N ASP A 326 -8.47 19.79 -18.50
CA ASP A 326 -9.34 20.08 -17.36
C ASP A 326 -8.67 19.71 -16.04
N LEU A 327 -7.99 18.56 -16.00
CA LEU A 327 -7.19 18.15 -14.85
C LEU A 327 -6.07 19.17 -14.56
N ASP A 328 -5.34 19.61 -15.58
CA ASP A 328 -4.26 20.58 -15.40
C ASP A 328 -4.76 21.91 -14.83
N ARG A 329 -5.90 22.41 -15.34
CA ARG A 329 -6.53 23.62 -14.81
C ARG A 329 -6.94 23.45 -13.35
N LEU A 330 -7.54 22.31 -13.01
CA LEU A 330 -7.93 22.00 -11.63
C LEU A 330 -6.72 21.90 -10.70
N LEU A 331 -5.62 21.26 -11.13
CA LEU A 331 -4.40 21.15 -10.35
C LEU A 331 -3.78 22.52 -10.09
N LYS A 332 -3.69 23.38 -11.11
CA LYS A 332 -3.16 24.74 -10.96
C LYS A 332 -3.99 25.59 -10.00
N ASP A 333 -5.31 25.58 -10.17
CA ASP A 333 -6.25 26.30 -9.31
C ASP A 333 -6.15 25.84 -7.84
N LYS A 334 -6.23 24.52 -7.60
CA LYS A 334 -6.26 23.98 -6.24
C LYS A 334 -4.92 24.06 -5.53
N LEU A 335 -3.81 23.94 -6.25
CA LEU A 335 -2.47 23.95 -5.67
C LEU A 335 -1.85 25.36 -5.64
N GLU A 336 -2.52 26.36 -6.21
CA GLU A 336 -2.05 27.76 -6.31
C GLU A 336 -0.70 27.88 -7.05
N ILE A 337 -0.57 27.18 -8.19
CA ILE A 337 0.63 27.12 -9.04
C ILE A 337 0.40 27.55 -10.49
#